data_AF-A0A8J4DG67-F1
#
_entry.id   AF-A0A8J4DG67-F1
#
_cell.length_a   1.000
_cell.length_b   1.000
_cell.length_c   1.000
_cell.angle_alpha   90.00
_cell.angle_beta   90.00
_cell.angle_gamma   90.00
#
_symmetry.space_group_name_H-M   'P 1'
#
loop_
_entity.id
_entity.type
_entity.pdbx_description
1 polymer ?
#
loop_
_entity_poly.entity_id
_entity_poly.type
_entity_poly.pdbx_seq_one_letter_code
_entity_poly.pdbx_strand_id
1 'polypeptide(L)'
;MPRLSSLEELRPSPMLICALVLVSYFFVTAGIAYDIINEPPAVGGQTDPVTGAVKPMTFMPYRLNGQFILEGLSGGFFYTLGGVGIILLDLSRDKNQSVLFRNVYLGLGLAMTILSYMVCMVFIRIKMPGYMR
;
A
#
# COMPACT_ATOMS: atom_id res chain seq x y z
N MET A 1 -37.30 9.25 -30.94
CA MET A 1 -36.68 9.36 -29.60
C MET A 1 -36.12 7.99 -29.24
N PRO A 2 -34.81 7.78 -29.33
CA PRO A 2 -34.22 6.51 -28.94
C PRO A 2 -34.36 6.35 -27.42
N ARG A 3 -34.98 5.23 -27.01
CA ARG A 3 -35.19 4.89 -25.59
C ARG A 3 -33.83 4.69 -24.91
N LEU A 4 -33.74 5.17 -23.68
CA LEU A 4 -32.66 4.93 -22.73
C LEU A 4 -32.57 3.45 -22.32
N SER A 5 -32.32 2.55 -23.27
CA SER A 5 -31.93 1.15 -23.03
C SER A 5 -30.41 1.01 -22.83
N SER A 6 -29.64 2.10 -22.91
CA SER A 6 -28.18 2.11 -22.97
C SER A 6 -27.45 2.19 -21.62
N LEU A 7 -28.16 2.38 -20.50
CA LEU A 7 -27.50 2.49 -19.18
C LEU A 7 -27.01 1.14 -18.65
N GLU A 8 -27.59 0.02 -19.10
CA GLU A 8 -27.12 -1.34 -18.78
C GLU A 8 -25.91 -1.74 -19.64
N GLU A 9 -25.84 -1.27 -20.88
CA GLU A 9 -24.71 -1.52 -21.81
C GLU A 9 -23.40 -0.84 -21.37
N LEU A 10 -23.49 0.27 -20.61
CA LEU A 10 -22.33 1.02 -20.12
C LEU A 10 -21.91 0.61 -18.70
N ARG A 11 -22.40 -0.52 -18.16
CA ARG A 11 -22.02 -0.97 -16.81
C ARG A 11 -20.59 -1.54 -16.85
N PRO A 12 -19.61 -0.93 -16.16
CA PRO A 12 -18.25 -1.46 -16.11
C PRO A 12 -18.23 -2.84 -15.43
N SER A 13 -17.26 -3.69 -15.81
CA SER A 13 -17.16 -5.03 -15.22
C SER A 13 -16.89 -4.94 -13.71
N PRO A 14 -17.45 -5.83 -12.88
CA PRO A 14 -17.23 -5.80 -11.43
C PRO A 14 -15.74 -5.86 -11.04
N MET A 15 -14.94 -6.59 -11.80
CA MET A 15 -13.49 -6.67 -11.60
C MET A 15 -12.76 -5.38 -11.97
N LEU A 16 -13.22 -4.65 -12.99
CA LEU A 16 -12.69 -3.32 -13.31
C LEU A 16 -12.96 -2.35 -12.16
N ILE A 17 -14.18 -2.36 -11.60
CA ILE A 17 -14.52 -1.51 -10.46
C ILE A 17 -13.65 -1.87 -9.24
N CYS A 18 -13.49 -3.17 -8.95
CA CYS A 18 -12.61 -3.63 -7.87
C CYS A 18 -11.17 -3.14 -8.05
N ALA A 19 -10.61 -3.25 -9.26
CA ALA A 19 -9.27 -2.76 -9.57
C ALA A 19 -9.16 -1.24 -9.39
N LEU A 20 -10.14 -0.48 -9.87
CA LEU A 20 -10.18 0.98 -9.71
C LEU A 20 -10.25 1.39 -8.24
N VAL A 21 -11.01 0.66 -7.41
CA VAL A 21 -11.09 0.91 -5.96
C VAL A 21 -9.77 0.57 -5.26
N LEU A 22 -9.08 -0.49 -5.65
CA LEU A 22 -7.76 -0.82 -5.10
C LEU A 22 -6.70 0.23 -5.49
N VAL A 23 -6.75 0.72 -6.72
CA VAL A 23 -5.86 1.79 -7.20
C VAL A 23 -6.15 3.10 -6.47
N SER A 24 -7.42 3.47 -6.29
CA SER A 24 -7.77 4.68 -5.55
C SER A 24 -7.39 4.57 -4.06
N TYR A 25 -7.58 3.39 -3.46
CA TYR A 25 -7.14 3.10 -2.09
C TYR A 25 -5.63 3.31 -1.92
N PHE A 26 -4.81 2.88 -2.89
CA PHE A 26 -3.37 3.15 -2.88
C PHE A 26 -3.07 4.66 -2.82
N PHE A 27 -3.66 5.46 -3.71
CA PHE A 27 -3.38 6.89 -3.75
C PHE A 27 -3.87 7.65 -2.51
N VAL A 28 -5.02 7.27 -1.98
CA VAL A 28 -5.57 7.88 -0.76
C VAL A 28 -4.69 7.55 0.45
N THR A 29 -4.32 6.28 0.62
CA THR A 29 -3.51 5.85 1.77
C THR A 29 -2.03 6.20 1.66
N ALA A 30 -1.52 6.38 0.45
CA ALA A 30 -0.18 6.93 0.23
C ALA A 30 -0.07 8.41 0.67
N GLY A 31 -1.20 9.07 0.91
CA GLY A 31 -1.24 10.45 1.39
C GLY A 31 -1.00 11.48 0.28
N ILE A 32 -1.39 11.20 -0.96
CA ILE A 32 -1.30 12.16 -2.06
C ILE A 32 -2.02 13.49 -1.74
N ALA A 33 -3.13 13.43 -1.00
CA ALA A 33 -3.81 14.64 -0.54
C ALA A 33 -2.93 15.47 0.42
N TYR A 34 -2.17 14.81 1.31
CA TYR A 34 -1.20 15.47 2.18
C TYR A 34 -0.05 16.07 1.36
N ASP A 35 0.43 15.34 0.36
CA ASP A 35 1.52 15.77 -0.51
C ASP A 35 1.14 17.01 -1.34
N ILE A 36 -0.09 17.07 -1.85
CA ILE A 36 -0.62 18.23 -2.59
C ILE A 36 -0.74 19.47 -1.69
N ILE A 37 -1.19 19.29 -0.43
CA ILE A 37 -1.45 20.44 0.47
C ILE A 37 -0.15 20.98 1.07
N ASN A 38 0.77 20.10 1.48
CA ASN A 38 1.92 20.49 2.28
C ASN A 38 3.23 20.50 1.50
N GLU A 39 3.23 19.98 0.27
CA GLU A 39 4.39 19.89 -0.62
C GLU A 39 5.68 19.45 0.12
N PRO A 40 5.66 18.34 0.88
CA PRO A 40 6.82 17.88 1.64
C PRO A 40 7.94 17.44 0.68
N PRO A 41 9.21 17.48 1.11
CA PRO A 41 10.30 16.94 0.29
C PRO A 41 10.14 15.43 0.11
N ALA A 42 10.68 14.90 -0.99
CA ALA A 42 10.56 13.47 -1.30
C ALA A 42 11.31 12.58 -0.30
N VAL A 43 12.46 13.06 0.17
CA VAL A 43 13.30 12.45 1.22
C VAL A 43 13.85 13.54 2.12
N GLY A 44 14.06 13.21 3.39
CA GLY A 44 14.82 14.05 4.32
C GLY A 44 16.33 13.80 4.24
N GLY A 45 17.10 14.56 5.01
CA GLY A 45 18.52 14.34 5.21
C GLY A 45 18.88 14.40 6.69
N GLN A 46 19.68 13.44 7.17
CA GLN A 46 20.35 13.53 8.47
C GLN A 46 21.82 13.85 8.24
N THR A 47 22.31 14.90 8.86
CA THR A 47 23.75 15.11 8.94
C THR A 47 24.32 14.17 10.00
N ASP A 48 25.28 13.35 9.60
CA ASP A 48 26.02 12.50 10.51
C ASP A 48 26.88 13.39 11.44
N PRO A 49 26.73 13.30 12.78
CA PRO A 49 27.47 14.13 13.72
C PRO A 49 28.99 13.96 13.64
N VAL A 50 29.48 12.82 13.17
CA VAL A 50 30.92 12.49 13.16
C VAL A 50 31.57 12.84 11.83
N THR A 51 30.88 12.59 10.71
CA THR A 51 31.46 12.75 9.37
C THR A 51 31.00 14.01 8.64
N GLY A 52 29.95 14.68 9.13
CA GLY A 52 29.34 15.83 8.45
C GLY A 52 28.63 15.48 7.14
N ALA A 53 28.63 14.21 6.74
CA ALA A 53 27.96 13.74 5.53
C ALA A 53 26.44 13.72 5.74
N VAL A 54 25.70 14.16 4.73
CA VAL A 54 24.24 14.10 4.73
C VAL A 54 23.79 12.73 4.22
N LYS A 55 23.16 11.95 5.09
CA LYS A 55 22.57 10.66 4.76
C LYS A 55 21.08 10.85 4.44
N PRO A 56 20.56 10.27 3.35
CA PRO A 56 19.14 10.36 3.05
C PRO A 56 18.33 9.64 4.13
N MET A 57 17.24 10.27 4.58
CA MET A 57 16.28 9.70 5.51
C MET A 57 14.91 9.58 4.84
N THR A 58 14.41 8.36 4.76
CA THR A 58 13.14 8.07 4.07
C THR A 58 11.92 8.24 4.98
N PHE A 59 12.10 8.22 6.30
CA PHE A 59 11.02 8.36 7.29
C PHE A 59 11.29 9.57 8.18
N MET A 60 10.24 10.29 8.58
CA MET A 60 10.35 11.39 9.53
C MET A 60 10.15 10.87 10.98
N PRO A 61 11.22 10.67 11.77
CA PRO A 61 11.08 10.15 13.12
C PRO A 61 10.42 11.18 14.05
N TYR A 62 9.69 10.71 15.05
CA TYR A 62 9.04 11.50 16.11
C TYR A 62 7.90 12.43 15.67
N ARG A 63 7.66 12.63 14.36
CA ARG A 63 6.58 13.48 13.87
C ARG A 63 5.48 12.64 13.23
N LEU A 64 4.43 12.38 14.00
CA LEU A 64 3.35 11.48 13.60
C LEU A 64 2.48 12.03 12.45
N ASN A 65 2.17 13.32 12.50
CA ASN A 65 1.32 14.00 11.51
C ASN A 65 2.09 14.47 10.27
N GLY A 66 3.41 14.27 10.23
CA GLY A 66 4.25 14.60 9.09
C GLY A 66 4.66 13.35 8.35
N GLN A 67 4.80 13.44 7.03
CA GLN A 67 5.36 12.38 6.20
C GLN A 67 6.19 12.98 5.07
N PHE A 68 7.18 12.22 4.60
CA PHE A 68 7.80 12.45 3.30
C PHE A 68 7.01 11.74 2.20
N ILE A 69 7.17 12.15 0.94
CA ILE A 69 6.46 11.53 -0.20
C ILE A 69 6.79 10.04 -0.29
N LEU A 70 8.07 9.66 -0.17
CA LEU A 70 8.47 8.25 -0.23
C LEU A 70 7.99 7.43 0.98
N GLU A 71 7.86 8.07 2.16
CA GLU A 71 7.28 7.43 3.34
C GLU A 71 5.81 7.05 3.08
N GLY A 72 5.02 8.01 2.59
CA GLY A 72 3.61 7.79 2.25
C GLY A 72 3.44 6.74 1.15
N LEU A 73 4.14 6.89 0.02
CA LEU A 73 4.09 5.95 -1.10
C LEU A 73 4.51 4.53 -0.72
N SER A 74 5.57 4.38 0.08
CA SER A 74 6.00 3.05 0.54
C SER A 74 4.98 2.42 1.49
N GLY A 75 4.40 3.20 2.43
CA GLY A 75 3.31 2.74 3.28
C GLY A 75 2.11 2.26 2.46
N GLY A 76 1.61 3.11 1.56
CA GLY A 76 0.49 2.80 0.66
C GLY A 76 0.72 1.52 -0.16
N PHE A 77 1.94 1.32 -0.67
CA PHE A 77 2.30 0.11 -1.42
C PHE A 77 2.19 -1.16 -0.58
N PHE A 78 2.72 -1.16 0.66
CA PHE A 78 2.64 -2.34 1.51
C PHE A 78 1.21 -2.58 2.03
N TYR A 79 0.39 -1.54 2.24
CA TYR A 79 -1.01 -1.70 2.58
C TYR A 79 -1.79 -2.41 1.47
N THR A 80 -1.61 -1.97 0.22
CA THR A 80 -2.29 -2.59 -0.93
C THR A 80 -1.75 -3.99 -1.22
N LEU A 81 -0.44 -4.22 -1.09
CA LEU A 81 0.19 -5.54 -1.19
C LEU A 81 -0.41 -6.53 -0.18
N GLY A 82 -0.62 -6.09 1.06
CA GLY A 82 -1.25 -6.90 2.11
C GLY A 82 -2.71 -7.25 1.77
N GLY A 83 -3.47 -6.27 1.27
CA GLY A 83 -4.85 -6.48 0.81
C GLY A 83 -4.96 -7.44 -0.38
N VAL A 84 -4.08 -7.28 -1.38
CA VAL A 84 -3.97 -8.21 -2.52
C VAL A 84 -3.58 -9.61 -2.03
N GLY A 85 -2.69 -9.72 -1.05
CA GLY A 85 -2.34 -11.01 -0.43
C GLY A 85 -3.56 -11.74 0.14
N ILE A 86 -4.48 -11.02 0.80
CA ILE A 86 -5.73 -11.58 1.32
C ILE A 86 -6.66 -12.02 0.18
N ILE A 87 -6.77 -11.24 -0.90
CA ILE A 87 -7.56 -11.60 -2.08
C ILE A 87 -7.01 -12.89 -2.73
N LEU A 88 -5.68 -13.04 -2.82
CA LEU A 88 -5.05 -14.27 -3.32
C LEU A 88 -5.34 -15.47 -2.42
N LEU A 89 -5.39 -15.29 -1.10
CA LEU A 89 -5.78 -16.35 -0.17
C LEU A 89 -7.23 -16.78 -0.40
N ASP A 90 -8.14 -15.86 -0.72
CA ASP A 90 -9.52 -16.20 -1.07
C ASP A 90 -9.59 -16.97 -2.41
N LEU A 91 -8.84 -16.51 -3.42
CA LEU A 91 -8.76 -17.19 -4.72
C LEU A 91 -8.17 -18.61 -4.60
N SER A 92 -7.31 -18.84 -3.61
CA SER A 92 -6.78 -20.18 -3.29
C SER A 92 -7.83 -21.16 -2.74
N ARG A 93 -9.06 -20.73 -2.50
CA ARG A 93 -10.16 -21.62 -2.09
C ARG A 93 -11.02 -22.10 -3.25
N ASP A 94 -10.85 -21.52 -4.43
CA ASP A 94 -11.61 -21.91 -5.62
C ASP A 94 -11.27 -23.37 -6.00
N LYS A 95 -12.31 -24.21 -6.07
CA LYS A 95 -12.19 -25.63 -6.43
C LYS A 95 -12.09 -25.85 -7.93
N ASN A 96 -12.36 -24.83 -8.74
CA ASN A 96 -12.34 -24.90 -10.18
C ASN A 96 -10.89 -24.81 -10.75
N GLN A 97 -9.93 -24.42 -9.92
CA GLN A 97 -8.51 -24.28 -10.28
C GLN A 97 -7.72 -25.57 -10.06
N SER A 98 -6.60 -25.74 -10.77
CA SER A 98 -5.70 -26.86 -10.54
C SER A 98 -5.08 -26.79 -9.14
N VAL A 99 -4.76 -27.95 -8.55
CA VAL A 99 -4.18 -28.05 -7.21
C VAL A 99 -2.86 -27.26 -7.10
N LEU A 100 -2.09 -27.20 -8.20
CA LEU A 100 -0.83 -26.45 -8.24
C LEU A 100 -1.07 -24.94 -8.15
N PHE A 101 -1.97 -24.38 -8.97
CA PHE A 101 -2.29 -22.94 -8.92
C PHE A 101 -2.86 -22.55 -7.55
N ARG A 102 -3.69 -23.43 -6.99
CA ARG A 102 -4.23 -23.26 -5.65
C ARG A 102 -3.15 -23.15 -4.58
N ASN A 103 -2.18 -24.06 -4.59
CA ASN A 103 -1.07 -24.04 -3.64
C ASN A 103 -0.16 -22.82 -3.85
N VAL A 104 0.03 -22.37 -5.09
CA VAL A 104 0.79 -21.15 -5.40
C VAL A 104 0.08 -19.91 -4.84
N TYR A 105 -1.23 -19.76 -5.06
CA TYR A 105 -2.00 -18.64 -4.51
C TYR A 105 -2.01 -18.63 -2.98
N LEU A 106 -2.12 -19.81 -2.36
CA LEU A 106 -2.03 -19.96 -0.91
C LEU A 106 -0.67 -19.49 -0.38
N GLY A 107 0.43 -20.00 -0.94
CA GLY A 107 1.78 -19.66 -0.51
C GLY A 107 2.12 -18.19 -0.74
N LEU A 108 1.81 -17.68 -1.93
CA LEU A 108 2.08 -16.29 -2.31
C LEU A 108 1.23 -15.31 -1.49
N GLY A 109 -0.09 -15.57 -1.35
CA GLY A 109 -0.98 -14.72 -0.58
C GLY A 109 -0.56 -14.62 0.89
N LEU A 110 -0.22 -15.76 1.51
CA LEU A 110 0.28 -15.80 2.89
C LEU A 110 1.60 -15.05 3.04
N ALA A 111 2.54 -15.24 2.12
CA ALA A 111 3.82 -14.54 2.13
C ALA A 111 3.66 -13.02 1.99
N MET A 112 2.81 -12.56 1.06
CA MET A 112 2.54 -11.13 0.84
C MET A 112 1.90 -10.48 2.05
N THR A 113 0.91 -11.12 2.68
CA THR A 113 0.23 -10.58 3.86
C THR A 113 1.17 -10.51 5.07
N ILE A 114 1.98 -11.55 5.32
CA ILE A 114 2.96 -11.53 6.41
C ILE A 114 4.04 -10.48 6.16
N LEU A 115 4.57 -10.41 4.94
CA LEU A 115 5.59 -9.42 4.57
C LEU A 115 5.07 -8.00 4.76
N SER A 116 3.86 -7.72 4.26
CA SER A 116 3.18 -6.43 4.44
C SER A 116 3.08 -6.05 5.92
N TYR A 117 2.59 -6.97 6.77
CA TYR A 117 2.47 -6.73 8.21
C TYR A 117 3.82 -6.43 8.87
N MET A 118 4.85 -7.24 8.58
CA MET A 118 6.19 -7.07 9.16
C MET A 118 6.80 -5.73 8.77
N VAL A 119 6.70 -5.34 7.49
CA VAL A 119 7.22 -4.05 7.01
C VAL A 119 6.45 -2.88 7.61
N CYS A 120 5.12 -2.94 7.68
CA CYS A 120 4.31 -1.89 8.30
C CYS A 120 4.65 -1.72 9.79
N MET A 121 4.89 -2.82 10.51
CA MET A 121 5.35 -2.75 11.90
C MET A 121 6.74 -2.13 12.04
N VAL A 122 7.66 -2.39 11.09
CA VAL A 122 8.95 -1.71 11.04
C VAL A 122 8.77 -0.21 10.80
N PHE A 123 7.91 0.21 9.88
CA PHE A 123 7.63 1.62 9.62
C PHE A 123 7.12 2.35 10.87
N ILE A 124 6.17 1.73 11.59
CA ILE A 124 5.66 2.28 12.85
C ILE A 124 6.78 2.43 13.89
N ARG A 125 7.67 1.43 14.01
CA ARG A 125 8.80 1.47 14.96
C ARG A 125 9.87 2.49 14.58
N ILE A 126 10.08 2.75 13.30
CA ILE A 126 10.98 3.83 12.83
C ILE A 126 10.37 5.19 13.19
N LYS A 127 9.06 5.36 12.94
CA LYS A 127 8.36 6.61 13.21
C LYS A 127 8.21 6.90 14.71
N MET A 128 7.96 5.86 15.50
CA MET A 128 7.83 5.89 16.97
C MET A 128 8.79 4.90 17.63
N PRO A 129 10.05 5.29 17.90
CA PRO A 129 10.98 4.45 18.62
C PRO A 129 10.48 4.24 20.06
N GLY A 130 10.14 2.99 20.40
CA GLY A 130 9.49 2.65 21.67
C GLY A 130 8.03 2.19 21.54
N TYR A 131 7.48 2.15 20.32
CA TYR A 131 6.15 1.60 20.08
C TYR A 131 6.05 0.14 20.56
N MET A 132 5.14 -0.10 21.52
CA MET A 132 4.88 -1.40 22.14
C MET A 132 6.08 -2.06 22.84
N ARG A 133 6.96 -1.24 23.44
CA ARG A 133 7.92 -1.71 24.46
C ARG A 133 7.27 -1.77 25.84
#